data_AF-A0A8J7RZC5-F1
#
_entry.id   AF-A0A8J7RZC5-F1
#
_cell.length_a   1.000
_cell.length_b   1.000
_cell.length_c   1.000
_cell.angle_alpha   90.00
_cell.angle_beta   90.00
_cell.angle_gamma   90.00
#
_symmetry.space_group_name_H-M   'P 1'
#
loop_
_entity.id
_entity.type
_entity.pdbx_description
1 polymer ?
#
loop_
_entity_poly.entity_id
_entity_poly.type
_entity_poly.pdbx_seq_one_letter_code
_entity_poly.pdbx_strand_id
1 'polypeptide(L)'
;MADPSIDAGSGVAAYEAGDYARAHDLLKPAAEAGDIQARYLMARLLTGDLPASTDFQLALGYLDERTRCYNPASLNLYGYSYPRAHGESVAASRHQILAYKEAMLAGNLRAAFNLGKTVTEDFDRPFIGASYIWEASEKGHAASRGIVEGIKRTEHAVLTEQRITEIIENEPPELRWPTLNKSARMCPRFTVLQAVD
;
A
#
# COMPACT_ATOMS: atom_id res chain seq x y z
N MET A 1 -7.06 23.02 22.05
CA MET A 1 -7.09 23.90 20.86
C MET A 1 -7.29 22.97 19.67
N ALA A 2 -8.44 23.07 18.99
CA ALA A 2 -8.73 22.25 17.80
C ALA A 2 -7.90 22.77 16.62
N ASP A 3 -7.35 21.85 15.83
CA ASP A 3 -6.61 22.13 14.59
C ASP A 3 -7.56 22.81 13.57
N PRO A 4 -7.24 24.01 13.04
CA PRO A 4 -8.08 24.71 12.07
C PRO A 4 -8.24 23.99 10.72
N SER A 5 -7.59 22.84 10.50
CA SER A 5 -7.62 22.10 9.23
C SER A 5 -8.84 21.20 9.02
N ILE A 6 -9.62 20.89 10.07
CA ILE A 6 -10.87 20.12 9.94
C ILE A 6 -12.06 21.08 10.02
N ASP A 7 -12.34 21.76 8.90
CA ASP A 7 -13.68 22.33 8.70
C ASP A 7 -14.67 21.16 8.64
N ALA A 8 -15.68 21.17 9.50
CA ALA A 8 -16.76 20.19 9.50
C ALA A 8 -17.53 20.17 8.16
N GLY A 9 -17.38 21.21 7.33
CA GLY A 9 -17.87 21.28 5.96
C GLY A 9 -16.93 20.71 4.88
N SER A 10 -15.72 20.27 5.22
CA SER A 10 -14.74 19.78 4.24
C SER A 10 -15.06 18.37 3.72
N GLY A 11 -14.58 18.05 2.52
CA GLY A 11 -14.71 16.71 1.94
C GLY A 11 -14.02 15.62 2.75
N VAL A 12 -12.93 15.96 3.47
CA VAL A 12 -12.24 15.04 4.38
C VAL A 12 -13.14 14.70 5.57
N ALA A 13 -13.76 15.70 6.19
CA ALA A 13 -14.68 15.47 7.31
C ALA A 13 -15.90 14.63 6.89
N ALA A 14 -16.47 14.89 5.70
CA ALA A 14 -17.55 14.08 5.14
C ALA A 14 -17.11 12.62 4.91
N TYR A 15 -15.89 12.42 4.42
CA TYR A 15 -15.31 11.09 4.22
C TYR A 15 -15.15 10.33 5.55
N GLU A 16 -14.62 10.99 6.57
CA GLU A 16 -14.43 10.42 7.92
C GLU A 16 -15.76 10.10 8.61
N ALA A 17 -16.81 10.89 8.33
CA ALA A 17 -18.17 10.63 8.78
C ALA A 17 -18.88 9.49 8.03
N GLY A 18 -18.25 8.94 6.98
CA GLY A 18 -18.83 7.88 6.14
C GLY A 18 -19.87 8.37 5.13
N ASP A 19 -20.04 9.69 4.97
CA ASP A 19 -20.90 10.28 3.94
C ASP A 19 -20.11 10.36 2.62
N TYR A 20 -19.90 9.20 2.00
CA TYR A 20 -19.03 9.04 0.84
C TYR A 20 -19.52 9.77 -0.41
N ALA A 21 -20.84 9.92 -0.57
CA ALA A 21 -21.41 10.68 -1.68
C ALA A 21 -21.09 12.18 -1.52
N ARG A 22 -21.31 12.73 -0.32
CA ARG A 22 -20.95 14.12 -0.04
C ARG A 22 -19.44 14.34 -0.09
N ALA A 23 -18.66 13.39 0.40
CA ALA A 23 -17.21 13.44 0.33
C ALA A 23 -16.72 13.51 -1.12
N HIS A 24 -17.26 12.69 -2.02
CA HIS A 24 -16.92 12.71 -3.43
C HIS A 24 -17.06 14.12 -4.03
N ASP A 25 -18.22 14.75 -3.83
CA ASP A 25 -18.51 16.05 -4.43
C ASP A 25 -17.64 17.18 -3.86
N LEU A 26 -17.34 17.13 -2.56
CA LEU A 26 -16.51 18.11 -1.89
C LEU A 26 -15.02 17.93 -2.16
N LEU A 27 -14.54 16.69 -2.33
CA LEU A 27 -13.14 16.37 -2.56
C LEU A 27 -12.72 16.60 -4.02
N LYS A 28 -13.63 16.39 -4.97
CA LYS A 28 -13.32 16.43 -6.41
C LYS A 28 -12.60 17.73 -6.84
N PRO A 29 -13.07 18.96 -6.51
CA PRO A 29 -12.38 20.18 -6.92
C PRO A 29 -10.97 20.29 -6.35
N ALA A 30 -10.76 19.89 -5.09
CA ALA A 30 -9.45 19.90 -4.46
C ALA A 30 -8.51 18.85 -5.07
N ALA A 31 -9.02 17.67 -5.40
CA ALA A 31 -8.25 16.62 -6.05
C ALA A 31 -7.82 17.04 -7.48
N GLU A 32 -8.72 17.67 -8.23
CA GLU A 32 -8.44 18.26 -9.55
C GLU A 32 -7.41 19.40 -9.46
N ALA A 33 -7.46 20.19 -8.38
CA ALA A 33 -6.48 21.25 -8.10
C ALA A 33 -5.10 20.74 -7.66
N GLY A 34 -4.94 19.43 -7.42
CA GLY A 34 -3.65 18.82 -7.07
C GLY A 34 -3.46 18.48 -5.60
N ASP A 35 -4.47 18.64 -4.74
CA ASP A 35 -4.34 18.33 -3.33
C ASP A 35 -4.14 16.82 -3.11
N ILE A 36 -3.02 16.46 -2.48
CA ILE A 36 -2.55 15.08 -2.35
C ILE A 36 -3.49 14.24 -1.49
N GLN A 37 -4.06 14.85 -0.44
CA GLN A 37 -4.99 14.16 0.45
C GLN A 37 -6.34 13.94 -0.24
N ALA A 38 -6.85 14.94 -0.94
CA ALA A 38 -8.09 14.83 -1.71
C ALA A 38 -7.96 13.81 -2.84
N ARG A 39 -6.84 13.79 -3.57
CA ARG A 39 -6.56 12.77 -4.59
C ARG A 39 -6.54 11.36 -4.01
N TYR A 40 -5.87 11.16 -2.87
CA TYR A 40 -5.86 9.89 -2.17
C TYR A 40 -7.28 9.43 -1.78
N LEU A 41 -8.08 10.34 -1.20
CA LEU A 41 -9.44 10.02 -0.77
C LEU A 41 -10.39 9.79 -1.96
N MET A 42 -10.24 10.53 -3.06
CA MET A 42 -10.96 10.26 -4.30
C MET A 42 -10.63 8.86 -4.85
N ALA A 43 -9.36 8.48 -4.88
CA ALA A 43 -8.96 7.13 -5.27
C ALA A 43 -9.56 6.05 -4.34
N ARG A 44 -9.70 6.32 -3.04
CA ARG A 44 -10.36 5.40 -2.10
C ARG A 44 -11.85 5.22 -2.39
N LEU A 45 -12.56 6.31 -2.66
CA LEU A 45 -13.97 6.26 -3.06
C LEU A 45 -14.15 5.39 -4.31
N LEU A 46 -13.28 5.58 -5.31
CA LEU A 46 -13.29 4.86 -6.58
C LEU A 46 -12.82 3.40 -6.49
N THR A 47 -12.33 2.93 -5.35
CA THR A 47 -11.81 1.55 -5.19
C THR A 47 -12.68 0.67 -4.29
N GLY A 48 -13.78 1.22 -3.76
CA GLY A 48 -14.81 0.44 -3.07
C GLY A 48 -15.50 1.13 -1.91
N ASP A 49 -14.99 2.27 -1.41
CA ASP A 49 -15.66 2.99 -0.31
C ASP A 49 -16.97 3.66 -0.78
N LEU A 50 -17.09 3.99 -2.08
CA LEU A 50 -18.36 4.34 -2.73
C LEU A 50 -18.64 3.33 -3.85
N PRO A 51 -19.31 2.19 -3.57
CA PRO A 51 -19.44 1.10 -4.53
C PRO A 51 -20.03 1.50 -5.89
N ALA A 52 -21.01 2.42 -5.88
CA ALA A 52 -21.65 2.95 -7.09
C ALA A 52 -20.70 3.73 -8.02
N SER A 53 -19.52 4.12 -7.52
CA SER A 53 -18.51 4.87 -8.25
C SER A 53 -17.20 4.09 -8.43
N THR A 54 -17.22 2.76 -8.23
CA THR A 54 -16.01 1.95 -8.36
C THR A 54 -15.45 2.02 -9.79
N ASP A 55 -14.25 2.56 -9.93
CA ASP A 55 -13.51 2.67 -11.18
C ASP A 55 -12.00 2.66 -10.87
N PHE A 56 -11.38 1.48 -11.03
CA PHE A 56 -9.97 1.29 -10.73
C PHE A 56 -9.06 2.06 -11.69
N GLN A 57 -9.47 2.27 -12.95
CA GLN A 57 -8.67 3.02 -13.93
C GLN A 57 -8.63 4.50 -13.54
N LEU A 58 -9.79 5.08 -13.21
CA LEU A 58 -9.84 6.46 -12.73
C LEU A 58 -9.12 6.62 -11.39
N ALA A 59 -9.22 5.63 -10.49
CA ALA A 59 -8.47 5.65 -9.24
C ALA A 59 -6.94 5.71 -9.46
N LEU A 60 -6.42 4.97 -10.43
CA LEU A 60 -4.99 5.06 -10.79
C LEU A 60 -4.60 6.45 -11.30
N GLY A 61 -5.50 7.14 -12.01
CA GLY A 61 -5.29 8.53 -12.42
C GLY A 61 -5.12 9.50 -11.25
N TYR A 62 -5.87 9.30 -10.16
CA TYR A 62 -5.69 10.07 -8.92
C TYR A 62 -4.45 9.65 -8.11
N LEU A 63 -3.96 8.42 -8.30
CA LEU A 63 -2.75 7.89 -7.68
C LEU A 63 -1.50 8.14 -8.54
N ASP A 64 -1.41 9.35 -9.09
CA ASP A 64 -0.27 9.78 -9.89
C ASP A 64 1.04 9.78 -9.08
N GLU A 65 2.16 9.98 -9.78
CA GLU A 65 3.50 9.94 -9.18
C GLU A 65 3.63 10.86 -7.97
N ARG A 66 3.13 12.10 -8.07
CA ARG A 66 3.20 13.07 -6.97
C ARG A 66 2.43 12.56 -5.75
N THR A 67 1.23 12.06 -5.97
CA THR A 67 0.38 11.55 -4.90
C THR A 67 1.02 10.35 -4.20
N ARG A 68 1.72 9.49 -4.95
CA ARG A 68 2.46 8.35 -4.41
C ARG A 68 3.74 8.75 -3.67
N CYS A 69 4.50 9.75 -4.15
CA CYS A 69 5.71 10.24 -3.48
C CYS A 69 5.44 10.75 -2.05
N TYR A 70 4.35 11.48 -1.86
CA TYR A 70 4.09 12.20 -0.61
C TYR A 70 3.07 11.53 0.31
N ASN A 71 2.45 10.43 -0.12
CA ASN A 71 1.51 9.67 0.69
C ASN A 71 1.76 8.15 0.57
N PRO A 72 2.38 7.51 1.57
CA PRO A 72 2.59 6.06 1.60
C PRO A 72 1.30 5.24 1.47
N ALA A 73 0.15 5.78 1.90
CA ALA A 73 -1.14 5.13 1.74
C ALA A 73 -1.61 5.11 0.28
N SER A 74 -1.22 6.10 -0.51
CA SER A 74 -1.45 6.12 -1.96
C SER A 74 -0.65 5.06 -2.69
N LEU A 75 0.61 4.80 -2.29
CA LEU A 75 1.40 3.68 -2.82
C LEU A 75 0.75 2.33 -2.52
N ASN A 76 0.29 2.12 -1.29
CA ASN A 76 -0.48 0.92 -0.94
C ASN A 76 -1.75 0.79 -1.80
N LEU A 77 -2.51 1.87 -1.96
CA LEU A 77 -3.73 1.83 -2.76
C LEU A 77 -3.44 1.57 -4.24
N TYR A 78 -2.34 2.09 -4.77
CA TYR A 78 -1.90 1.82 -6.14
C TYR A 78 -1.62 0.33 -6.34
N GLY A 79 -0.91 -0.32 -5.41
CA GLY A 79 -0.64 -1.76 -5.50
C GLY A 79 -1.91 -2.62 -5.44
N TYR A 80 -2.93 -2.16 -4.71
CA TYR A 80 -4.24 -2.80 -4.70
C TYR A 80 -5.01 -2.62 -6.02
N SER A 81 -4.99 -1.41 -6.57
CA SER A 81 -5.79 -1.01 -7.74
C SER A 81 -5.21 -1.47 -9.07
N TYR A 82 -3.89 -1.51 -9.20
CA TYR A 82 -3.22 -1.76 -10.48
C TYR A 82 -3.65 -3.05 -11.18
N PRO A 83 -3.54 -4.24 -10.55
CA PRO A 83 -3.95 -5.48 -11.21
C PRO A 83 -5.44 -5.51 -11.56
N ARG A 84 -6.28 -4.89 -10.71
CA ARG A 84 -7.74 -4.81 -10.93
C ARG A 84 -8.09 -3.93 -12.11
N ALA A 85 -7.38 -2.82 -12.28
CA ALA A 85 -7.56 -1.92 -13.41
C ALA A 85 -7.17 -2.59 -14.74
N HIS A 86 -6.12 -3.42 -14.72
CA HIS A 86 -5.54 -4.04 -15.93
C HIS A 86 -6.00 -5.47 -16.19
N GLY A 87 -6.87 -6.03 -15.34
CA GLY A 87 -7.30 -7.43 -15.43
C GLY A 87 -6.15 -8.42 -15.23
N GLU A 88 -5.05 -7.99 -14.61
CA GLU A 88 -3.92 -8.85 -14.31
C GLU A 88 -4.28 -9.79 -13.16
N SER A 89 -3.70 -10.99 -13.18
CA SER A 89 -3.67 -11.81 -11.98
C SER A 89 -2.93 -11.03 -10.89
N VAL A 90 -3.58 -10.86 -9.74
CA VAL A 90 -2.97 -10.29 -8.53
C VAL A 90 -1.62 -10.96 -8.25
N ALA A 91 -1.55 -12.27 -8.51
CA ALA A 91 -0.37 -13.10 -8.35
C ALA A 91 0.84 -12.75 -9.23
N ALA A 92 0.56 -12.23 -10.42
CA ALA A 92 1.59 -11.93 -11.41
C ALA A 92 1.97 -10.45 -11.43
N SER A 93 1.27 -9.59 -10.67
CA SER A 93 1.40 -8.15 -10.81
C SER A 93 2.63 -7.62 -10.10
N ARG A 94 3.72 -7.47 -10.87
CA ARG A 94 4.97 -6.85 -10.41
C ARG A 94 4.74 -5.43 -9.86
N HIS A 95 3.83 -4.68 -10.47
CA HIS A 95 3.43 -3.34 -10.01
C HIS A 95 2.85 -3.36 -8.60
N GLN A 96 2.03 -4.36 -8.28
CA GLN A 96 1.50 -4.54 -6.94
C GLN A 96 2.60 -4.77 -5.91
N ILE A 97 3.49 -5.72 -6.17
CA ILE A 97 4.56 -6.11 -5.24
C ILE A 97 5.49 -4.92 -4.97
N LEU A 98 5.93 -4.22 -6.02
CA LEU A 98 6.81 -3.06 -5.88
C LEU A 98 6.14 -1.93 -5.11
N ALA A 99 4.88 -1.63 -5.39
CA ALA A 99 4.15 -0.56 -4.72
C ALA A 99 3.93 -0.86 -3.22
N TYR A 100 3.62 -2.10 -2.85
CA TYR A 100 3.52 -2.47 -1.44
C TYR A 100 4.87 -2.42 -0.72
N LYS A 101 5.96 -2.85 -1.38
CA LYS A 101 7.33 -2.73 -0.84
C LYS A 101 7.70 -1.27 -0.58
N GLU A 102 7.48 -0.38 -1.56
CA GLU A 102 7.75 1.05 -1.41
C GLU A 102 6.93 1.69 -0.28
N ALA A 103 5.63 1.38 -0.22
CA ALA A 103 4.75 1.86 0.84
C ALA A 103 5.21 1.37 2.22
N MET A 104 5.61 0.10 2.35
CA MET A 104 6.14 -0.49 3.58
C MET A 104 7.42 0.22 4.04
N LEU A 105 8.38 0.45 3.13
CA LEU A 105 9.62 1.17 3.43
C LEU A 105 9.36 2.61 3.88
N ALA A 106 8.31 3.23 3.34
CA ALA A 106 7.82 4.53 3.76
C ALA A 106 6.99 4.51 5.06
N GLY A 107 6.92 3.37 5.76
CA GLY A 107 6.26 3.21 7.05
C GLY A 107 4.79 2.77 6.99
N ASN A 108 4.26 2.43 5.81
CA ASN A 108 2.89 1.95 5.69
C ASN A 108 2.76 0.49 6.14
N LEU A 109 2.30 0.28 7.37
CA LEU A 109 2.14 -1.06 7.94
C LEU A 109 1.05 -1.90 7.26
N ARG A 110 0.04 -1.27 6.65
CA ARG A 110 -0.99 -1.99 5.87
C ARG A 110 -0.39 -2.55 4.57
N ALA A 111 0.56 -1.84 3.97
CA ALA A 111 1.29 -2.32 2.80
C ALA A 111 2.17 -3.53 3.13
N ALA A 112 2.85 -3.52 4.28
CA ALA A 112 3.62 -4.68 4.75
C ALA A 112 2.74 -5.93 4.91
N PHE A 113 1.55 -5.75 5.49
CA PHE A 113 0.54 -6.80 5.59
C PHE A 113 0.06 -7.29 4.22
N ASN A 114 -0.30 -6.38 3.32
CA ASN A 114 -0.77 -6.73 1.97
C ASN A 114 0.31 -7.43 1.14
N LEU A 115 1.56 -6.96 1.24
CA LEU A 115 2.73 -7.59 0.62
C LEU A 115 2.90 -9.01 1.14
N GLY A 116 2.87 -9.18 2.47
CA GLY A 116 3.00 -10.49 3.09
C GLY A 116 1.92 -11.46 2.61
N LYS A 117 0.66 -11.00 2.53
CA LYS A 117 -0.46 -11.80 2.01
C LYS A 117 -0.23 -12.20 0.54
N THR A 118 0.00 -11.24 -0.35
CA THR A 118 0.29 -11.49 -1.78
C THR A 118 1.44 -12.50 -1.92
N VAL A 119 2.57 -12.28 -1.24
CA VAL A 119 3.73 -13.16 -1.38
C VAL A 119 3.48 -14.57 -0.82
N THR A 120 2.68 -14.71 0.24
CA THR A 120 2.30 -16.02 0.81
C THR A 120 1.42 -16.80 -0.16
N GLU A 121 0.41 -16.14 -0.74
CA GLU A 121 -0.60 -16.76 -1.61
C GLU A 121 -0.03 -17.18 -2.96
N ASP A 122 0.90 -16.40 -3.53
CA ASP A 122 1.29 -16.54 -4.93
C ASP A 122 2.55 -17.37 -5.16
N PHE A 123 3.44 -17.46 -4.18
CA PHE A 123 4.76 -18.05 -4.40
C PHE A 123 4.98 -19.40 -3.71
N ASP A 124 4.01 -19.92 -2.95
CA ASP A 124 4.23 -21.06 -2.02
C ASP A 124 5.44 -20.78 -1.11
N ARG A 125 5.61 -19.50 -0.73
CA ARG A 125 6.72 -18.97 0.08
C ARG A 125 6.20 -18.38 1.38
N PRO A 126 5.58 -19.20 2.24
CA PRO A 126 4.94 -18.72 3.47
C PRO A 126 5.93 -18.00 4.38
N PHE A 127 7.22 -18.35 4.35
CA PHE A 127 8.23 -17.74 5.20
C PHE A 127 8.63 -16.31 4.80
N ILE A 128 8.62 -15.97 3.49
CA ILE A 128 8.87 -14.58 3.03
C ILE A 128 7.64 -13.71 3.31
N GLY A 129 6.45 -14.24 3.04
CA GLY A 129 5.23 -13.50 3.36
C GLY A 129 5.07 -13.26 4.87
N ALA A 130 5.39 -14.28 5.67
CA ALA A 130 5.38 -14.20 7.13
C ALA A 130 6.41 -13.21 7.69
N SER A 131 7.58 -13.01 7.07
CA SER A 131 8.56 -12.04 7.55
C SER A 131 8.06 -10.60 7.44
N TYR A 132 7.40 -10.23 6.33
CA TYR A 132 6.80 -8.90 6.19
C TYR A 132 5.62 -8.69 7.16
N ILE A 133 4.82 -9.73 7.41
CA ILE A 133 3.73 -9.69 8.41
C ILE A 133 4.31 -9.54 9.82
N TRP A 134 5.42 -10.23 10.12
CA TRP A 134 6.14 -10.14 11.38
C TRP A 134 6.69 -8.73 11.63
N GLU A 135 7.38 -8.14 10.66
CA GLU A 135 7.89 -6.77 10.76
C GLU A 135 6.78 -5.75 11.03
N ALA A 136 5.65 -5.90 10.34
CA ALA A 136 4.48 -5.05 10.56
C ALA A 136 3.91 -5.22 11.98
N SER A 137 3.89 -6.44 12.51
CA SER A 137 3.45 -6.76 13.87
C SER A 137 4.35 -6.11 14.93
N GLU A 138 5.68 -6.24 14.80
CA GLU A 138 6.66 -5.64 15.72
C GLU A 138 6.56 -4.11 15.75
N LYS A 139 6.23 -3.51 14.60
CA LYS A 139 5.95 -2.06 14.47
C LYS A 139 4.54 -1.65 14.91
N GLY A 140 3.74 -2.58 15.46
CA GLY A 140 2.46 -2.28 16.11
C GLY A 140 1.21 -2.44 15.23
N HIS A 141 1.28 -3.05 14.04
CA HIS A 141 0.12 -3.25 13.18
C HIS A 141 -0.86 -4.28 13.77
N ALA A 142 -2.05 -3.83 14.16
CA ALA A 142 -3.03 -4.64 14.89
C ALA A 142 -3.45 -5.92 14.16
N ALA A 143 -3.69 -5.86 12.83
CA ALA A 143 -4.08 -7.02 12.05
C ALA A 143 -2.92 -8.02 11.88
N SER A 144 -1.68 -7.54 11.81
CA SER A 144 -0.50 -8.42 11.72
C SER A 144 -0.23 -9.15 13.04
N ARG A 145 -0.48 -8.52 14.19
CA ARG A 145 -0.32 -9.16 15.51
C ARG A 145 -1.14 -10.45 15.64
N GLY A 146 -2.42 -10.39 15.26
CA GLY A 146 -3.29 -11.57 15.32
C GLY A 146 -2.81 -12.73 14.45
N ILE A 147 -2.27 -12.43 13.26
CA ILE A 147 -1.69 -13.44 12.36
C ILE A 147 -0.40 -14.01 12.96
N VAL A 148 0.50 -13.17 13.46
CA VAL A 148 1.76 -13.61 14.09
C VAL A 148 1.50 -14.46 15.34
N GLU A 149 0.54 -14.08 16.18
CA GLU A 149 0.12 -14.90 17.33
C GLU A 149 -0.51 -16.23 16.90
N GLY A 150 -1.24 -16.26 15.78
CA GLY A 150 -1.72 -17.49 15.16
C GLY A 150 -0.55 -18.40 14.76
N ILE A 151 0.39 -17.87 13.98
CA ILE A 151 1.59 -18.58 13.51
C ILE A 151 2.43 -19.11 14.69
N LYS A 152 2.68 -18.28 15.71
CA LYS A 152 3.39 -18.66 16.95
C LYS A 152 2.70 -19.82 17.69
N ARG A 153 1.37 -19.96 17.56
CA ARG A 153 0.58 -21.01 18.23
C ARG A 153 0.50 -22.31 17.42
N THR A 154 0.56 -22.23 16.10
CA THR A 154 0.36 -23.39 15.21
C THR A 154 1.63 -24.13 14.81
N GLU A 155 2.82 -23.49 14.87
CA GLU A 155 4.07 -24.15 14.50
C GLU A 155 5.19 -23.96 15.53
N HIS A 156 5.75 -25.09 15.99
CA HIS A 156 7.02 -25.20 16.71
C HIS A 156 8.25 -25.11 15.77
N ALA A 157 8.11 -24.46 14.60
CA ALA A 157 9.13 -24.44 13.55
C ALA A 157 9.72 -23.04 13.36
N VAL A 158 10.66 -22.67 14.24
CA VAL A 158 11.84 -21.80 13.97
C VAL A 158 11.62 -20.69 12.91
N LEU A 159 10.63 -19.83 13.08
CA LEU A 159 10.67 -18.46 12.55
C LEU A 159 11.39 -17.60 13.58
N THR A 160 12.65 -17.93 13.83
CA THR A 160 13.54 -17.08 14.62
C THR A 160 13.89 -15.85 13.80
N GLU A 161 14.07 -14.70 14.45
CA GLU A 161 14.56 -13.45 13.84
C GLU A 161 15.75 -13.68 12.88
N GLN A 162 16.64 -14.60 13.25
CA GLN A 162 17.79 -15.02 12.45
C GLN A 162 17.42 -15.67 11.10
N ARG A 163 16.40 -16.54 11.08
CA ARG A 163 15.95 -17.24 9.87
C ARG A 163 15.13 -16.32 8.97
N ILE A 164 14.39 -15.38 9.55
CA ILE A 164 13.74 -14.29 8.82
C ILE A 164 14.79 -13.41 8.12
N THR A 165 15.86 -13.06 8.83
CA THR A 165 16.96 -12.25 8.30
C THR A 165 17.65 -12.94 7.11
N GLU A 166 18.01 -14.22 7.26
CA GLU A 166 18.61 -15.02 6.18
C GLU A 166 17.72 -15.11 4.93
N ILE A 167 16.39 -15.20 5.11
CA ILE A 167 15.43 -15.27 4.01
C ILE A 167 15.34 -13.94 3.26
N ILE A 168 15.32 -12.81 3.97
CA ILE A 168 15.33 -11.46 3.38
C ILE A 168 16.62 -11.22 2.60
N GLU A 169 17.77 -11.61 3.16
CA GLU A 169 19.08 -11.48 2.51
C GLU A 169 19.21 -12.34 1.24
N ASN A 170 18.48 -13.45 1.16
CA ASN A 170 18.48 -14.38 0.04
C ASN A 170 17.25 -14.25 -0.88
N GLU A 171 16.54 -13.11 -0.87
CA GLU A 171 15.36 -12.89 -1.74
C GLU A 171 15.66 -13.27 -3.21
N PRO A 172 14.72 -13.84 -3.96
CA PRO A 172 14.88 -14.10 -5.39
C PRO A 172 15.10 -12.80 -6.19
N PRO A 173 15.86 -12.78 -7.29
CA PRO A 173 16.15 -11.58 -8.09
C PRO A 173 14.91 -10.75 -8.51
N GLU A 174 13.78 -11.41 -8.76
CA GLU A 174 12.49 -10.82 -9.10
C GLU A 174 11.82 -10.07 -7.94
N LEU A 175 12.15 -10.44 -6.70
CA LEU A 175 11.79 -9.75 -5.47
C LEU A 175 12.91 -8.85 -4.98
N ARG A 176 14.18 -9.12 -5.35
CA ARG A 176 15.33 -8.27 -5.06
C ARG A 176 15.10 -6.93 -5.71
N TRP A 177 15.30 -5.93 -4.89
CA TRP A 177 15.33 -4.56 -5.33
C TRP A 177 16.45 -4.35 -6.37
N PRO A 178 16.20 -3.72 -7.53
CA PRO A 178 17.30 -3.14 -8.30
C PRO A 178 17.92 -2.10 -7.38
N THR A 179 19.18 -2.28 -7.00
CA THR A 179 19.95 -1.49 -6.02
C THR A 179 19.66 0.02 -6.08
N LEU A 180 18.58 0.49 -5.44
CA LEU A 180 18.47 1.91 -5.13
C LEU A 180 19.44 2.15 -4.00
N ASN A 181 20.52 2.81 -4.42
CA ASN A 181 21.37 3.62 -3.59
C ASN A 181 20.58 4.16 -2.38
N LYS A 182 21.03 3.83 -1.17
CA LYS A 182 20.42 4.16 0.13
C LYS A 182 20.17 5.67 0.36
N SER A 183 20.52 6.50 -0.62
CA SER A 183 20.32 7.95 -0.68
C SER A 183 19.03 8.38 -1.39
N ALA A 184 18.32 7.49 -2.10
CA ALA A 184 17.08 7.83 -2.78
C ALA A 184 15.89 7.86 -1.80
N ARG A 185 15.78 8.94 -1.02
CA ARG A 185 14.54 9.25 -0.31
C ARG A 185 13.45 9.56 -1.34
N MET A 186 12.34 8.83 -1.27
CA MET A 186 10.94 9.22 -1.52
C MET A 186 10.63 10.23 -2.65
N CYS A 187 11.43 10.23 -3.72
CA CYS A 187 11.50 11.17 -4.88
C CYS A 187 12.58 12.26 -4.72
N PRO A 188 13.73 12.17 -5.45
CA PRO A 188 13.78 12.25 -6.92
C PRO A 188 14.72 11.25 -7.65
N ARG A 189 14.42 11.07 -8.95
CA ARG A 189 14.96 10.13 -9.97
C ARG A 189 14.52 8.67 -9.81
N PHE A 190 13.26 8.42 -10.15
CA PHE A 190 12.71 7.10 -10.42
C PHE A 190 13.12 6.64 -11.83
N THR A 191 13.87 5.55 -11.92
CA THR A 191 14.16 4.86 -13.19
C THR A 191 13.49 3.48 -13.25
N VAL A 192 12.76 3.04 -12.22
CA VAL A 192 12.34 1.63 -12.11
C VAL A 192 10.92 1.37 -12.64
N LEU A 193 9.96 2.30 -12.46
CA LEU A 193 8.60 2.12 -12.98
C LEU A 193 8.44 2.52 -14.46
N GLN A 194 9.36 3.32 -15.02
CA GLN A 194 9.34 3.72 -16.44
C GLN A 194 10.25 2.86 -17.34
N ALA A 195 11.00 1.90 -16.77
CA ALA A 195 11.90 1.04 -17.54
C ALA A 195 11.25 -0.31 -17.93
N VAL A 196 9.93 -0.38 -17.90
CA VAL A 196 9.17 -1.62 -18.10
C VAL A 196 8.05 -1.38 -19.12
N ASP A 197 8.45 -0.89 -20.30
CA ASP A 197 7.70 -1.04 -21.55
C ASP A 197 8.34 -2.17 -22.38
#